data_AF-A0AAV5EEN4-F1
#
_entry.id   AF-A0AAV5EEN4-F1
#
_cell.length_a   1.000
_cell.length_b   1.000
_cell.length_c   1.000
_cell.angle_alpha   90.00
_cell.angle_beta   90.00
_cell.angle_gamma   90.00
#
_symmetry.space_group_name_H-M   'P 1'
#
loop_
_entity.id
_entity.type
_entity.pdbx_description
1 polymer ?
#
loop_
_entity_poly.entity_id
_entity_poly.type
_entity_poly.pdbx_seq_one_letter_code
_entity_poly.pdbx_strand_id
1 'polypeptide(L)'
;MGLLSALLRWNELDPPSRSEKLRNDRVCSLYQHNRNPFVDHPEYANLIWRNPPMESSNFIGRPQKAWINEFHYENKGKDKNEFVELVVHASLDAKDLMLVLYNGTNGRMYRSLNLADREAFTITESSSNYQLYTVFTPLQNGPADGIALVYCGDTSKEVLEFLSYEGSLRAQDGPAKGITSTDIMLKETDGSSDQDSLGLTGIKIGEFVWRKMEMSGTPGKLNAGQMF
;
A
#
# COMPACT_ATOMS: atom_id res chain seq x y z
N MET A 1 27.70 -10.10 -2.35
CA MET A 1 26.57 -9.79 -3.26
C MET A 1 25.86 -8.55 -2.71
N GLY A 2 25.62 -7.52 -3.51
CA GLY A 2 24.93 -6.30 -3.07
C GLY A 2 23.42 -6.51 -2.94
N LEU A 3 22.76 -5.83 -1.99
CA LEU A 3 21.31 -5.89 -1.81
C LEU A 3 20.62 -5.01 -2.86
N LEU A 4 19.59 -5.54 -3.53
CA LEU A 4 18.83 -4.82 -4.57
C LEU A 4 18.27 -3.47 -4.06
N SER A 5 17.72 -3.46 -2.84
CA SER A 5 17.22 -2.25 -2.19
C SER A 5 18.31 -1.18 -1.98
N ALA A 6 19.53 -1.60 -1.65
CA ALA A 6 20.67 -0.69 -1.52
C ALA A 6 21.11 -0.14 -2.88
N LEU A 7 21.12 -0.98 -3.92
CA LEU A 7 21.49 -0.58 -5.28
C LEU A 7 20.49 0.40 -5.89
N LEU A 8 19.18 0.19 -5.69
CA LEU A 8 18.14 1.12 -6.14
C LEU A 8 18.26 2.47 -5.44
N ARG A 9 18.48 2.46 -4.12
CA ARG A 9 18.69 3.69 -3.34
C ARG A 9 19.93 4.45 -3.80
N TRP A 10 21.03 3.76 -4.09
CA TRP A 10 22.25 4.41 -4.59
C TRP A 10 22.07 5.01 -5.97
N ASN A 11 21.36 4.32 -6.87
CA ASN A 11 21.05 4.82 -8.21
C ASN A 11 20.22 6.12 -8.19
N GLU A 12 19.37 6.33 -7.18
CA GLU A 12 18.63 7.58 -7.00
C GLU A 12 19.47 8.71 -6.40
N LEU A 13 20.33 8.37 -5.43
CA LEU A 13 21.16 9.35 -4.72
C LEU A 13 22.32 9.86 -5.56
N ASP A 14 22.80 9.06 -6.52
CA ASP A 14 23.94 9.41 -7.39
C ASP A 14 23.61 9.13 -8.88
N PRO A 15 22.92 10.06 -9.56
CA PRO A 15 22.56 9.89 -10.97
C PRO A 15 23.78 9.84 -11.90
N PRO A 16 23.69 9.14 -13.06
CA PRO A 16 24.82 8.99 -13.97
C PRO A 16 25.43 10.33 -14.42
N SER A 17 26.71 10.48 -14.14
CA SER A 17 27.50 11.65 -14.47
C SER A 17 27.74 11.77 -15.99
N ARG A 18 28.16 12.96 -16.45
CA ARG A 18 28.54 13.18 -17.85
C ARG A 18 29.64 12.23 -18.32
N SER A 19 30.61 11.94 -17.45
CA SER A 19 31.72 11.03 -17.75
C SER A 19 31.24 9.59 -17.94
N GLU A 20 30.25 9.15 -17.17
CA GLU A 20 29.66 7.81 -17.32
C GLU A 20 28.85 7.68 -18.60
N LYS A 21 28.08 8.71 -18.98
CA LYS A 21 27.36 8.74 -20.26
C LYS A 21 28.32 8.70 -21.45
N LEU A 22 29.39 9.51 -21.42
CA LEU A 22 30.44 9.48 -22.45
C LEU A 22 31.17 8.14 -22.52
N ARG A 23 31.35 7.46 -21.38
CA ARG A 23 31.91 6.11 -21.35
C ARG A 23 30.94 5.12 -21.99
N ASN A 24 29.64 5.20 -21.68
CA ASN A 24 28.59 4.36 -22.28
C ASN A 24 28.55 4.55 -23.82
N ASP A 25 28.63 5.80 -24.29
CA ASP A 25 28.71 6.14 -25.72
C ASP A 25 29.91 5.49 -26.41
N ARG A 26 31.11 5.63 -25.82
CA ARG A 26 32.35 5.09 -26.38
C ARG A 26 32.35 3.57 -26.41
N VAL A 27 31.87 2.93 -25.35
CA VAL A 27 31.80 1.46 -25.27
C VAL A 27 30.84 0.91 -26.32
N CYS A 28 29.67 1.54 -26.49
CA CYS A 28 28.71 1.14 -27.51
C CYS A 28 29.24 1.35 -28.94
N SER A 29 29.85 2.51 -29.22
CA SER A 29 30.29 2.85 -30.58
C SER A 29 31.55 2.11 -31.02
N LEU A 30 32.49 1.85 -30.11
CA LEU A 30 33.80 1.30 -30.47
C LEU A 30 33.97 -0.20 -30.20
N TYR A 31 33.14 -0.80 -29.34
CA TYR A 31 33.40 -2.17 -28.85
C TYR A 31 32.18 -3.09 -28.84
N GLN A 32 31.15 -2.78 -28.04
CA GLN A 32 30.12 -3.77 -27.67
C GLN A 32 28.83 -3.64 -28.47
N HIS A 33 28.60 -2.50 -29.14
CA HIS A 33 27.40 -2.21 -29.94
C HIS A 33 26.07 -2.38 -29.18
N ASN A 34 26.11 -2.35 -27.86
CA ASN A 34 24.96 -2.23 -26.98
C ASN A 34 25.25 -1.19 -25.88
N ARG A 35 24.20 -0.60 -25.33
CA ARG A 35 24.28 0.42 -24.28
C ARG A 35 23.80 -0.16 -22.96
N ASN A 36 24.39 0.32 -21.86
CA ASN A 36 23.79 0.10 -20.55
C ASN A 36 22.58 1.05 -20.40
N PRO A 37 21.33 0.54 -20.39
CA PRO A 37 20.14 1.37 -20.38
C PRO A 37 20.01 2.17 -19.07
N PHE A 38 20.58 1.73 -17.96
CA PHE A 38 20.50 2.44 -16.67
C PHE A 38 21.43 3.65 -16.58
N VAL A 39 22.40 3.78 -17.49
CA VAL A 39 23.24 4.99 -17.59
C VAL A 39 22.55 6.07 -18.44
N ASP A 40 21.77 5.64 -19.43
CA ASP A 40 21.00 6.54 -20.29
C ASP A 40 19.68 6.98 -19.63
N HIS A 41 19.00 6.02 -19.00
CA HIS A 41 17.71 6.11 -18.35
C HIS A 41 17.76 5.48 -16.94
N PRO A 42 18.37 6.14 -15.94
CA PRO A 42 18.46 5.62 -14.58
C PRO A 42 17.09 5.32 -13.95
N GLU A 43 16.02 6.00 -14.41
CA GLU A 43 14.64 5.76 -14.01
C GLU A 43 14.15 4.34 -14.30
N TYR A 44 14.74 3.64 -15.28
CA TYR A 44 14.35 2.28 -15.62
C TYR A 44 14.62 1.29 -14.49
N ALA A 45 15.61 1.55 -13.63
CA ALA A 45 15.88 0.69 -12.48
C ALA A 45 14.66 0.65 -11.54
N ASN A 46 14.01 1.80 -11.34
CA ASN A 46 12.80 1.88 -10.54
C ASN A 46 11.58 1.29 -11.27
N LEU A 47 11.47 1.47 -12.58
CA LEU A 47 10.38 0.88 -13.35
C LEU A 47 10.41 -0.65 -13.40
N ILE A 48 11.58 -1.27 -13.25
CA ILE A 48 11.75 -2.74 -13.30
C ILE A 48 11.74 -3.34 -11.88
N TRP A 49 12.36 -2.68 -10.91
CA TRP A 49 12.62 -3.29 -9.60
C TRP A 49 12.02 -2.54 -8.40
N ARG A 50 11.62 -1.27 -8.55
CA ARG A 50 10.89 -0.52 -7.51
C ARG A 50 9.38 -0.66 -7.70
N ASN A 51 8.92 -0.70 -8.96
CA ASN A 51 7.66 -1.29 -9.37
C ASN A 51 7.98 -2.61 -10.07
N PRO A 52 7.94 -3.77 -9.40
CA PRO A 52 8.10 -5.03 -10.11
C PRO A 52 7.07 -5.08 -11.26
N PRO A 53 7.45 -5.44 -12.50
CA PRO A 53 6.49 -5.73 -13.55
C PRO A 53 5.74 -7.00 -13.12
N MET A 54 4.65 -6.83 -12.38
CA MET A 54 3.73 -7.89 -11.91
C MET A 54 4.40 -9.27 -11.90
N GLU A 55 5.44 -9.46 -11.07
CA GLU A 55 5.90 -10.81 -10.78
C GLU A 55 4.82 -11.43 -9.90
N SER A 56 3.84 -12.02 -10.59
CA SER A 56 2.96 -13.08 -10.15
C SER A 56 2.72 -13.10 -8.64
N SER A 57 2.07 -12.05 -8.13
CA SER A 57 0.98 -12.35 -7.22
C SER A 57 0.04 -13.27 -8.01
N ASN A 58 -0.58 -14.27 -7.39
CA ASN A 58 -1.52 -15.17 -8.06
C ASN A 58 -2.82 -14.45 -8.56
N PHE A 59 -2.72 -13.16 -8.88
CA PHE A 59 -3.78 -12.26 -9.31
C PHE A 59 -3.65 -11.82 -10.77
N ILE A 60 -2.72 -12.35 -11.58
CA ILE A 60 -2.84 -12.20 -13.05
C ILE A 60 -4.13 -12.93 -13.49
N GLY A 61 -5.19 -12.16 -13.66
CA GLY A 61 -6.51 -12.64 -14.09
C GLY A 61 -7.59 -12.73 -13.01
N ARG A 62 -7.31 -12.36 -11.75
CA ARG A 62 -8.38 -12.20 -10.74
C ARG A 62 -8.67 -10.71 -10.57
N PRO A 63 -9.92 -10.26 -10.80
CA PRO A 63 -10.28 -8.89 -10.48
C PRO A 63 -9.99 -8.64 -9.00
N GLN A 64 -9.39 -7.49 -8.67
CA GLN A 64 -9.21 -7.10 -7.27
C GLN A 64 -10.60 -6.91 -6.67
N LYS A 65 -10.97 -7.82 -5.78
CA LYS A 65 -12.32 -7.90 -5.20
C LYS A 65 -12.39 -7.27 -3.82
N ALA A 66 -11.27 -7.04 -3.17
CA ALA A 66 -11.22 -6.24 -1.95
C ALA A 66 -9.83 -5.63 -1.77
N TRP A 67 -9.75 -4.45 -1.15
CA TRP A 67 -8.51 -3.74 -0.86
C TRP A 67 -8.70 -2.72 0.27
N ILE A 68 -7.59 -2.24 0.83
CA ILE A 68 -7.54 -1.14 1.78
C ILE A 68 -7.57 0.17 0.99
N ASN A 69 -8.57 1.02 1.24
CA ASN A 69 -8.90 2.15 0.39
C ASN A 69 -8.41 3.50 0.92
N GLU A 70 -8.60 3.73 2.22
CA GLU A 70 -8.32 5.01 2.88
C GLU A 70 -8.10 4.75 4.37
N PHE A 71 -7.21 5.50 5.02
CA PHE A 71 -7.08 5.49 6.47
C PHE A 71 -6.53 6.82 6.99
N HIS A 72 -6.78 7.09 8.27
CA HIS A 72 -6.26 8.23 9.02
C HIS A 72 -5.78 7.73 10.38
N TYR A 73 -4.53 8.02 10.74
CA TYR A 73 -3.89 7.51 11.95
C TYR A 73 -3.32 8.61 12.85
N GLU A 74 -2.92 9.77 12.30
CA GLU A 74 -2.23 10.80 13.10
C GLU A 74 -2.75 12.21 12.79
N ASN A 75 -2.97 13.01 13.84
CA ASN A 75 -3.33 14.41 13.72
C ASN A 75 -2.90 15.24 14.92
N LYS A 76 -2.96 16.56 14.73
CA LYS A 76 -2.60 17.52 15.78
C LYS A 76 -3.46 17.35 17.03
N GLY A 77 -2.86 16.80 18.09
CA GLY A 77 -3.42 16.80 19.44
C GLY A 77 -3.77 15.39 19.93
N LYS A 78 -5.06 15.15 20.23
CA LYS A 78 -5.54 13.79 20.54
C LYS A 78 -5.91 13.15 19.21
N ASP A 79 -5.51 11.92 18.97
CA ASP A 79 -5.88 11.12 17.81
C ASP A 79 -7.41 11.08 17.65
N LYS A 80 -7.92 12.00 16.83
CA LYS A 80 -9.34 12.13 16.52
C LYS A 80 -9.63 11.50 15.18
N ASN A 81 -10.84 10.98 15.00
CA ASN A 81 -11.31 10.46 13.72
C ASN A 81 -10.38 9.42 13.08
N GLU A 82 -9.63 8.65 13.86
CA GLU A 82 -8.84 7.54 13.30
C GLU A 82 -9.77 6.51 12.67
N PHE A 83 -9.48 6.12 11.44
CA PHE A 83 -10.32 5.18 10.71
C PHE A 83 -9.54 4.36 9.70
N VAL A 84 -10.16 3.24 9.30
CA VAL A 84 -9.77 2.46 8.13
C VAL A 84 -11.00 2.25 7.27
N GLU A 85 -10.85 2.46 5.97
CA GLU A 85 -11.84 2.16 4.94
C GLU A 85 -11.33 1.06 4.02
N LEU A 86 -12.21 0.11 3.74
CA LEU A 86 -11.97 -1.01 2.84
C LEU A 86 -13.02 -0.97 1.73
N VAL A 87 -12.63 -1.36 0.52
CA VAL A 87 -13.59 -1.59 -0.57
C VAL A 87 -13.75 -3.09 -0.76
N VAL A 88 -14.99 -3.56 -0.91
CA VAL A 88 -15.32 -4.98 -1.11
C VAL A 88 -16.34 -5.14 -2.23
N HIS A 89 -16.04 -6.01 -3.20
CA HIS A 89 -16.95 -6.41 -4.26
C HIS A 89 -18.05 -7.31 -3.70
N ALA A 90 -19.29 -7.13 -4.15
CA ALA A 90 -20.47 -7.87 -3.68
C ALA A 90 -20.41 -9.40 -3.90
N SER A 91 -19.39 -9.90 -4.62
CA SER A 91 -19.16 -11.35 -4.76
C SER A 91 -18.39 -11.98 -3.58
N LEU A 92 -17.87 -11.19 -2.65
CA LEU A 92 -17.19 -11.69 -1.45
C LEU A 92 -18.15 -11.59 -0.25
N ASP A 93 -18.17 -12.62 0.61
CA ASP A 93 -18.89 -12.53 1.88
C ASP A 93 -18.01 -11.81 2.91
N ALA A 94 -18.56 -10.76 3.51
CA ALA A 94 -17.89 -10.00 4.57
C ALA A 94 -17.52 -10.86 5.79
N LYS A 95 -18.22 -11.98 6.02
CA LYS A 95 -17.90 -12.94 7.08
C LYS A 95 -16.54 -13.60 6.88
N ASP A 96 -16.12 -13.74 5.62
CA ASP A 96 -14.84 -14.31 5.26
C ASP A 96 -13.74 -13.25 5.20
N LEU A 97 -14.01 -12.00 5.58
CA LEU A 97 -13.01 -10.93 5.52
C LEU A 97 -12.71 -10.39 6.91
N MET A 98 -11.43 -10.17 7.18
CA MET A 98 -10.96 -9.56 8.42
C MET A 98 -9.98 -8.42 8.15
N LEU A 99 -10.17 -7.34 8.90
CA LEU A 99 -9.17 -6.30 9.11
C LEU A 99 -8.31 -6.69 10.31
N VAL A 100 -6.98 -6.68 10.15
CA VAL A 100 -6.04 -6.97 11.24
C VAL A 100 -4.99 -5.87 11.31
N LEU A 101 -4.78 -5.32 12.51
CA LEU A 101 -3.84 -4.23 12.75
C LEU A 101 -2.62 -4.73 13.50
N TYR A 102 -1.44 -4.25 13.08
CA TYR A 102 -0.13 -4.72 13.53
C TYR A 102 0.70 -3.58 14.09
N ASN A 103 1.36 -3.85 15.22
CA ASN A 103 2.34 -2.94 15.80
C ASN A 103 3.69 -3.14 15.09
N GLY A 104 4.24 -2.09 14.51
CA GLY A 104 5.46 -2.11 13.73
C GLY A 104 6.73 -2.27 14.56
N THR A 105 6.69 -1.93 15.86
CA THR A 105 7.84 -2.10 16.75
C THR A 105 8.11 -3.58 17.08
N ASN A 106 7.06 -4.36 17.33
CA ASN A 106 7.19 -5.77 17.72
C ASN A 106 6.65 -6.77 16.68
N GLY A 107 6.03 -6.27 15.61
CA GLY A 107 5.42 -7.05 14.53
C GLY A 107 4.20 -7.87 14.95
N ARG A 108 3.61 -7.63 16.12
CA ARG A 108 2.44 -8.40 16.61
C ARG A 108 1.14 -7.70 16.30
N MET A 109 0.10 -8.48 16.02
CA MET A 109 -1.25 -7.96 15.87
C MET A 109 -1.76 -7.44 17.22
N TYR A 110 -2.44 -6.30 17.20
CA TYR A 110 -3.07 -5.72 18.40
C TYR A 110 -4.59 -5.62 18.30
N ARG A 111 -5.15 -5.76 17.08
CA ARG A 111 -6.59 -5.73 16.85
C ARG A 111 -6.96 -6.56 15.62
N SER A 112 -8.12 -7.21 15.67
CA SER A 112 -8.74 -7.89 14.53
C SER A 112 -10.24 -7.63 14.53
N LEU A 113 -10.81 -7.29 13.38
CA LEU A 113 -12.23 -7.01 13.19
C LEU A 113 -12.73 -7.80 11.98
N ASN A 114 -13.83 -8.54 12.16
CA ASN A 114 -14.50 -9.22 11.04
C ASN A 114 -15.42 -8.22 10.33
N LEU A 115 -15.38 -8.17 9.00
CA LEU A 115 -16.16 -7.19 8.23
C LEU A 115 -17.68 -7.42 8.32
N ALA A 116 -18.13 -8.60 8.77
CA ALA A 116 -19.54 -8.85 9.06
C ALA A 116 -20.05 -8.20 10.36
N ASP A 117 -19.16 -7.64 11.20
CA ASP A 117 -19.54 -6.92 12.40
C ASP A 117 -20.19 -5.57 12.03
N ARG A 118 -21.52 -5.55 12.05
CA ARG A 118 -22.35 -4.38 11.73
C ARG A 118 -22.40 -3.33 12.85
N GLU A 119 -21.90 -3.65 14.04
CA GLU A 119 -21.73 -2.67 15.12
C GLU A 119 -20.41 -1.91 14.95
N ALA A 120 -19.38 -2.59 14.42
CA ALA A 120 -18.08 -1.98 14.14
C ALA A 120 -18.05 -1.20 12.81
N PHE A 121 -18.60 -1.75 11.73
CA PHE A 121 -18.49 -1.18 10.39
C PHE A 121 -19.75 -0.42 9.95
N THR A 122 -19.54 0.80 9.47
CA THR A 122 -20.52 1.51 8.64
C THR A 122 -20.30 1.09 7.19
N ILE A 123 -21.37 0.69 6.51
CA ILE A 123 -21.32 0.20 5.12
C ILE A 123 -22.09 1.16 4.22
N THR A 124 -21.43 1.66 3.18
CA THR A 124 -22.07 2.48 2.14
C THR A 124 -21.91 1.81 0.79
N GLU A 125 -22.96 1.86 -0.03
CA GLU A 125 -22.88 1.40 -1.40
C GLU A 125 -22.07 2.39 -2.23
N SER A 126 -21.19 1.85 -3.06
CA SER A 126 -20.51 2.60 -4.10
C SER A 126 -20.94 2.07 -5.48
N SER A 127 -20.41 2.66 -6.53
CA SER A 127 -20.68 2.25 -7.91
C SER A 127 -20.25 0.80 -8.19
N SER A 128 -20.76 0.21 -9.27
CA SER A 128 -20.20 -1.01 -9.88
C SER A 128 -20.10 -2.25 -8.97
N ASN A 129 -21.07 -2.51 -8.10
CA ASN A 129 -21.13 -3.65 -7.16
C ASN A 129 -20.05 -3.66 -6.08
N TYR A 130 -19.48 -2.50 -5.76
CA TYR A 130 -18.55 -2.35 -4.65
C TYR A 130 -19.21 -1.65 -3.47
N GLN A 131 -18.84 -2.06 -2.26
CA GLN A 131 -19.28 -1.48 -1.00
C GLN A 131 -18.07 -0.98 -0.22
N LEU A 132 -18.22 0.16 0.44
CA LEU A 132 -17.23 0.73 1.34
C LEU A 132 -17.55 0.27 2.77
N TYR A 133 -16.53 -0.22 3.46
CA TYR A 133 -16.56 -0.65 4.84
C TYR A 133 -15.68 0.29 5.64
N THR A 134 -16.28 1.19 6.41
CA THR A 134 -15.57 2.18 7.21
C THR A 134 -15.68 1.83 8.69
N VAL A 135 -14.55 1.78 9.39
CA VAL A 135 -14.49 1.60 10.84
C VAL A 135 -13.66 2.72 11.46
N PHE A 136 -14.22 3.39 12.46
CA PHE A 136 -13.47 4.31 13.32
C PHE A 136 -12.85 3.51 14.46
N THR A 137 -11.52 3.38 14.45
CA THR A 137 -10.80 2.54 15.38
C THR A 137 -9.42 3.10 15.66
N PRO A 138 -8.92 3.00 16.91
CA PRO A 138 -7.59 3.50 17.22
C PRO A 138 -6.52 2.79 16.40
N LEU A 139 -5.70 3.59 15.73
CA LEU A 139 -4.47 3.18 15.08
C LEU A 139 -3.30 3.51 16.02
N GLN A 140 -2.10 3.04 15.68
CA GLN A 140 -0.91 3.34 16.45
C GLN A 140 -0.01 4.22 15.59
N ASN A 141 0.72 5.14 16.22
CA ASN A 141 1.58 6.11 15.54
C ASN A 141 3.06 5.71 15.71
N GLY A 142 3.30 4.41 15.75
CA GLY A 142 4.61 3.78 15.89
C GLY A 142 5.30 3.59 14.53
N PRO A 143 6.61 3.31 14.55
CA PRO A 143 7.36 3.08 13.32
C PRO A 143 6.84 1.83 12.63
N ALA A 144 6.53 1.95 11.33
CA ALA A 144 6.10 0.84 10.48
C ALA A 144 4.84 0.11 11.00
N ASP A 145 3.87 0.78 11.61
CA ASP A 145 2.59 0.15 11.96
C ASP A 145 1.84 -0.30 10.69
N GLY A 146 1.01 -1.35 10.83
CA GLY A 146 0.49 -2.08 9.68
C GLY A 146 -0.98 -2.41 9.70
N ILE A 147 -1.55 -2.52 8.50
CA ILE A 147 -2.94 -2.82 8.23
C ILE A 147 -2.98 -4.00 7.25
N ALA A 148 -3.59 -5.11 7.66
CA ALA A 148 -3.78 -6.29 6.83
C ALA A 148 -5.25 -6.53 6.54
N LEU A 149 -5.56 -6.80 5.28
CA LEU A 149 -6.84 -7.34 4.84
C LEU A 149 -6.67 -8.82 4.55
N VAL A 150 -7.48 -9.66 5.20
CA VAL A 150 -7.32 -11.11 5.21
C VAL A 150 -8.62 -11.77 4.79
N TYR A 151 -8.55 -12.66 3.79
CA TYR A 151 -9.59 -13.62 3.47
C TYR A 151 -9.46 -14.86 4.37
N CYS A 152 -10.55 -15.26 5.00
CA CYS A 152 -10.67 -16.34 5.96
C CYS A 152 -11.93 -17.17 5.67
N GLY A 153 -12.03 -17.68 4.45
CA GLY A 153 -13.07 -18.64 4.11
C GLY A 153 -12.84 -20.01 4.77
N ASP A 154 -13.85 -20.86 4.74
CA ASP A 154 -13.86 -22.18 5.38
C ASP A 154 -12.69 -23.09 4.95
N THR A 155 -12.22 -22.94 3.71
CA THR A 155 -11.22 -23.82 3.09
C THR A 155 -9.87 -23.17 2.85
N SER A 156 -9.77 -21.84 2.97
CA SER A 156 -8.54 -21.10 2.68
C SER A 156 -8.42 -19.84 3.51
N LYS A 157 -7.20 -19.58 4.00
CA LYS A 157 -6.82 -18.30 4.59
C LYS A 157 -5.74 -17.67 3.74
N GLU A 158 -5.97 -16.43 3.32
CA GLU A 158 -5.09 -15.68 2.45
C GLU A 158 -5.00 -14.24 2.92
N VAL A 159 -3.79 -13.68 2.98
CA VAL A 159 -3.61 -12.24 3.19
C VAL A 159 -3.73 -11.57 1.83
N LEU A 160 -4.82 -10.81 1.64
CA LEU A 160 -5.11 -10.12 0.40
C LEU A 160 -4.21 -8.90 0.22
N GLU A 161 -4.08 -8.10 1.27
CA GLU A 161 -3.17 -6.96 1.34
C GLU A 161 -2.54 -6.87 2.73
N PHE A 162 -1.29 -6.43 2.77
CA PHE A 162 -0.62 -6.07 4.02
C PHE A 162 0.22 -4.82 3.80
N LEU A 163 -0.32 -3.69 4.24
CA LEU A 163 0.25 -2.37 4.09
C LEU A 163 0.85 -1.90 5.41
N SER A 164 1.82 -0.99 5.32
CA SER A 164 2.33 -0.24 6.46
C SER A 164 2.63 1.19 6.09
N TYR A 165 2.75 2.05 7.10
CA TYR A 165 3.14 3.45 6.96
C TYR A 165 4.41 3.72 7.77
N GLU A 166 5.23 4.66 7.29
CA GLU A 166 6.51 5.03 7.93
C GLU A 166 7.54 3.89 8.02
N GLY A 167 7.51 2.98 7.05
CA GLY A 167 8.43 1.85 6.93
C GLY A 167 7.71 0.53 6.69
N SER A 168 8.49 -0.55 6.58
CA SER A 168 8.00 -1.93 6.42
C SER A 168 8.15 -2.72 7.72
N LEU A 169 7.16 -3.54 8.06
CA LEU A 169 7.21 -4.46 9.19
C LEU A 169 7.13 -5.91 8.75
N ARG A 170 7.67 -6.83 9.56
CA ARG A 170 7.46 -8.27 9.37
C ARG A 170 6.60 -8.81 10.51
N ALA A 171 5.43 -9.33 10.17
CA ALA A 171 4.49 -9.84 11.16
C ALA A 171 5.07 -11.07 11.88
N GLN A 172 4.97 -11.07 13.21
CA GLN A 172 5.47 -12.11 14.11
C GLN A 172 4.36 -13.08 14.54
N ASP A 173 3.09 -12.67 14.43
CA ASP A 173 1.91 -13.47 14.74
C ASP A 173 0.70 -13.10 13.87
N GLY A 174 -0.46 -13.65 14.21
CA GLY A 174 -1.71 -13.44 13.48
C GLY A 174 -1.71 -14.04 12.07
N PRO A 175 -2.73 -13.72 11.26
CA PRO A 175 -2.88 -14.27 9.92
C PRO A 175 -1.75 -13.89 8.95
N ALA A 176 -1.06 -12.76 9.17
CA ALA A 176 0.06 -12.33 8.34
C ALA A 176 1.43 -12.84 8.82
N LYS A 177 1.49 -13.74 9.81
CA LYS A 177 2.76 -14.21 10.39
C LYS A 177 3.78 -14.63 9.32
N GLY A 178 4.96 -14.02 9.38
CA GLY A 178 6.08 -14.29 8.49
C GLY A 178 6.09 -13.43 7.21
N ILE A 179 4.97 -12.79 6.87
CA ILE A 179 4.83 -11.87 5.73
C ILE A 179 5.40 -10.50 6.11
N THR A 180 6.04 -9.84 5.15
CA THR A 180 6.52 -8.46 5.28
C THR A 180 5.51 -7.54 4.60
N SER A 181 5.12 -6.46 5.28
CA SER A 181 4.20 -5.46 4.74
C SER A 181 4.83 -4.64 3.61
N THR A 182 3.99 -4.04 2.78
CA THR A 182 4.39 -3.05 1.78
C THR A 182 4.21 -1.66 2.36
N ASP A 183 5.30 -0.90 2.45
CA ASP A 183 5.25 0.51 2.85
C ASP A 183 4.55 1.34 1.76
N ILE A 184 3.53 2.10 2.15
CA ILE A 184 2.82 3.01 1.22
C ILE A 184 3.65 4.26 0.87
N MET A 185 4.79 4.47 1.55
CA MET A 185 5.73 5.57 1.33
C MET A 185 5.11 6.96 1.60
N LEU A 186 4.03 7.01 2.37
CA LEU A 186 3.36 8.21 2.84
C LEU A 186 3.22 8.16 4.35
N LYS A 187 2.98 9.33 4.94
CA LYS A 187 2.80 9.49 6.38
C LYS A 187 1.93 10.69 6.70
N GLU A 188 1.29 10.61 7.85
CA GLU A 188 0.69 11.73 8.55
C GLU A 188 1.66 12.18 9.64
N THR A 189 1.44 13.37 10.20
CA THR A 189 2.29 13.91 11.27
C THR A 189 1.44 14.62 12.31
N ASP A 190 2.06 15.02 13.42
CA ASP A 190 1.46 15.88 14.44
C ASP A 190 0.96 17.26 13.94
N GLY A 191 1.18 17.57 12.66
CA GLY A 191 0.67 18.74 11.96
C GLY A 191 -0.55 18.45 11.07
N SER A 192 -0.93 17.19 10.88
CA SER A 192 -2.10 16.80 10.09
C SER A 192 -3.40 17.22 10.76
N SER A 193 -4.40 17.53 9.94
CA SER A 193 -5.75 17.87 10.40
C SER A 193 -6.53 16.59 10.72
N ASP A 194 -7.58 16.72 11.53
CA ASP A 194 -8.58 15.65 11.77
C ASP A 194 -9.53 15.37 10.57
N GLN A 195 -9.19 15.96 9.42
CA GLN A 195 -9.85 15.80 8.12
C GLN A 195 -8.84 15.35 7.04
N ASP A 196 -7.57 15.16 7.42
CA ASP A 196 -6.60 14.54 6.54
C ASP A 196 -6.85 13.04 6.46
N SER A 197 -6.37 12.43 5.38
CA SER A 197 -6.26 10.98 5.28
C SER A 197 -5.19 10.60 4.25
N LEU A 198 -4.82 9.33 4.26
CA LEU A 198 -4.09 8.68 3.19
C LEU A 198 -5.07 7.77 2.45
N GLY A 199 -5.17 7.88 1.13
CA GLY A 199 -6.08 7.02 0.38
C GLY A 199 -5.75 6.89 -1.10
N LEU A 200 -6.39 5.90 -1.72
CA LEU A 200 -6.22 5.53 -3.12
C LEU A 200 -7.02 6.42 -4.06
N THR A 201 -6.39 6.89 -5.14
CA THR A 201 -7.05 7.60 -6.23
C THR A 201 -6.70 6.98 -7.58
N GLY A 202 -7.56 7.18 -8.59
CA GLY A 202 -7.36 6.72 -9.96
C GLY A 202 -8.63 6.14 -10.57
N ILE A 203 -8.59 5.88 -11.88
CA ILE A 203 -9.80 5.55 -12.65
C ILE A 203 -9.92 4.07 -13.02
N LYS A 204 -8.97 3.23 -12.57
CA LYS A 204 -8.90 1.83 -12.93
C LYS A 204 -8.49 0.98 -11.74
N ILE A 205 -9.34 0.01 -11.41
CA ILE A 205 -9.09 -0.98 -10.36
C ILE A 205 -7.76 -1.70 -10.63
N GLY A 206 -6.93 -1.80 -9.60
CA GLY A 206 -5.58 -2.37 -9.67
C GLY A 206 -4.48 -1.40 -10.13
N GLU A 207 -4.83 -0.17 -10.54
CA GLU A 207 -3.87 0.88 -10.93
C GLU A 207 -4.00 2.14 -10.07
N PHE A 208 -4.65 2.03 -8.90
CA PHE A 208 -4.77 3.14 -7.97
C PHE A 208 -3.42 3.50 -7.34
N VAL A 209 -3.28 4.77 -6.95
CA VAL A 209 -2.08 5.31 -6.33
C VAL A 209 -2.43 5.96 -5.00
N TRP A 210 -1.66 5.67 -3.96
CA TRP A 210 -1.77 6.31 -2.65
C TRP A 210 -1.47 7.81 -2.75
N ARG A 211 -2.30 8.63 -2.13
CA ARG A 211 -2.15 10.08 -2.00
C ARG A 211 -2.50 10.51 -0.59
N LYS A 212 -1.92 11.65 -0.19
CA LYS A 212 -2.40 12.40 0.97
C LYS A 212 -3.58 13.27 0.54
N MET A 213 -4.69 13.20 1.27
CA MET A 213 -5.89 14.02 1.06
C MET A 213 -5.95 15.06 2.18
N GLU A 214 -5.41 16.25 1.90
CA GLU A 214 -5.33 17.32 2.91
C GLU A 214 -6.70 17.97 3.08
N MET A 215 -7.25 17.94 4.29
CA MET A 215 -8.60 18.40 4.64
C MET A 215 -9.71 17.88 3.71
N SER A 216 -9.51 16.70 3.15
CA SER A 216 -10.36 16.15 2.09
C SER A 216 -10.56 14.64 2.20
N GLY A 217 -10.29 14.06 3.38
CA GLY A 217 -10.62 12.68 3.65
C GLY A 217 -12.12 12.38 3.47
N THR A 218 -12.41 11.18 3.01
CA THR A 218 -13.74 10.78 2.53
C THR A 218 -14.31 9.54 3.21
N PRO A 219 -14.21 9.38 4.55
CA PRO A 219 -14.72 8.18 5.22
C PRO A 219 -16.20 7.92 4.89
N GLY A 220 -16.47 6.74 4.33
CA GLY A 220 -17.80 6.28 3.90
C GLY A 220 -18.21 6.79 2.52
N LYS A 221 -17.33 7.43 1.77
CA LYS A 221 -17.55 7.96 0.42
C LYS A 221 -16.37 7.61 -0.47
N LEU A 222 -16.62 7.56 -1.77
CA LEU A 222 -15.56 7.30 -2.74
C LEU A 222 -14.51 8.43 -2.72
N ASN A 223 -13.24 8.05 -2.71
CA ASN A 223 -12.12 8.99 -2.74
C ASN A 223 -12.18 9.91 -3.96
N ALA A 224 -11.72 11.16 -3.78
CA ALA A 224 -11.68 12.12 -4.87
C ALA A 224 -10.84 11.59 -6.06
N GLY A 225 -11.45 11.57 -7.25
CA GLY A 225 -10.84 11.06 -8.48
C GLY A 225 -10.77 9.54 -8.59
N GLN A 226 -11.38 8.80 -7.66
CA GLN A 226 -11.48 7.35 -7.75
C GLN A 226 -12.69 6.93 -8.60
N MET A 227 -12.52 5.90 -9.43
CA MET A 227 -13.59 5.26 -10.20
C MET A 227 -13.38 3.74 -10.26
N PHE A 228 -14.49 2.99 -10.35
CA PHE A 228 -14.52 1.53 -10.41
C PHE A 228 -14.88 1.00 -11.79
#